data_AF-A0A5M3W4Z5-F1
#
_entry.id   AF-A0A5M3W4Z5-F1
#
_cell.length_a   1.000
_cell.length_b   1.000
_cell.length_c   1.000
_cell.angle_alpha   90.00
_cell.angle_beta   90.00
_cell.angle_gamma   90.00
#
_symmetry.space_group_name_H-M   'P 1'
#
loop_
_entity.id
_entity.type
_entity.pdbx_description
1 polymer ?
#
loop_
_entity_poly.entity_id
_entity_poly.type
_entity_poly.pdbx_seq_one_letter_code
_entity_poly.pdbx_strand_id
1 'polypeptide(L)'
;MDGGPLTYTVTDPAKLPPGLTLGGTGQLSAAAMPEGVYDVPVKVCDSEGACAAGTVRVSTYLACADLGNKRCRHLSAPVTAVPEG
;
A
#
# COMPACT_ATOMS: atom_id res chain seq x y z
N MET A 1 26.34 -2.91 7.70
CA MET A 1 26.20 -2.07 6.50
C MET A 1 24.71 -1.90 6.33
N ASP A 2 24.15 -0.94 7.07
CA ASP A 2 22.74 -0.56 6.97
C ASP A 2 22.72 0.59 5.97
N GLY A 3 22.25 0.35 4.75
CA GLY A 3 22.33 1.25 3.58
C GLY A 3 21.53 2.56 3.72
N GLY A 4 21.80 3.35 4.75
CA GLY A 4 21.25 4.69 4.95
C GLY A 4 19.72 4.81 4.83
N PRO A 5 19.20 6.05 4.72
CA PRO A 5 17.77 6.28 4.61
C PRO A 5 17.23 5.81 3.24
N LEU A 6 16.22 4.94 3.29
CA LEU A 6 15.54 4.41 2.11
C LEU A 6 14.50 5.41 1.59
N THR A 7 14.53 5.64 0.28
CA THR A 7 13.55 6.48 -0.44
C THR A 7 12.63 5.63 -1.28
N TYR A 8 11.32 5.77 -1.06
CA TYR A 8 10.28 5.00 -1.73
C TYR A 8 9.55 5.87 -2.76
N THR A 9 9.40 5.35 -3.98
CA THR A 9 8.76 6.04 -5.09
C THR A 9 7.85 5.11 -5.88
N VAL A 10 6.71 5.60 -6.34
CA VAL A 10 5.84 4.85 -7.27
C VAL A 10 6.37 5.06 -8.68
N THR A 11 6.71 3.99 -9.40
CA THR A 11 7.27 4.12 -10.75
C THR A 11 6.21 4.38 -11.81
N ASP A 12 4.97 3.99 -11.54
CA ASP A 12 3.83 4.20 -12.42
C ASP A 12 2.65 4.78 -11.62
N PRO A 13 2.54 6.12 -11.52
CA PRO A 13 1.50 6.76 -10.75
C PRO A 13 0.10 6.52 -11.32
N ALA A 14 -0.05 6.10 -12.58
CA ALA A 14 -1.36 5.75 -13.15
C ALA A 14 -1.91 4.44 -12.55
N LYS A 15 -1.04 3.60 -11.98
CA LYS A 15 -1.43 2.40 -11.24
C LYS A 15 -1.70 2.66 -9.76
N LEU A 16 -1.46 3.88 -9.29
CA LEU A 16 -1.80 4.28 -7.94
C LEU A 16 -3.32 4.59 -7.90
N PRO A 17 -4.11 3.82 -7.14
CA PRO A 17 -5.54 4.08 -7.07
C PRO A 17 -5.83 5.42 -6.38
N PRO A 18 -6.95 6.08 -6.75
CA PRO A 18 -7.34 7.33 -6.14
C PRO A 18 -7.58 7.12 -4.64
N GLY A 19 -6.93 7.96 -3.82
CA GLY A 19 -6.99 7.87 -2.36
C GLY A 19 -5.87 7.06 -1.73
N LEU A 20 -5.03 6.35 -2.49
CA LEU A 20 -3.79 5.76 -1.97
C LEU A 20 -2.63 6.74 -2.16
N THR A 21 -1.79 6.89 -1.14
CA THR A 21 -0.59 7.73 -1.19
C THR A 21 0.58 6.98 -0.56
N LEU A 22 1.71 6.94 -1.26
CA LEU A 22 2.98 6.43 -0.74
C LEU A 22 3.83 7.61 -0.28
N GLY A 23 4.15 7.64 1.01
CA GLY A 23 5.12 8.57 1.58
C GLY A 23 6.55 8.15 1.22
N GLY A 24 7.45 9.13 1.14
CA GLY A 24 8.85 8.90 0.75
C GLY A 24 9.64 7.99 1.69
N THR A 25 9.14 7.75 2.91
CA THR A 25 9.69 6.82 3.91
C THR A 25 9.07 5.42 3.85
N GLY A 26 8.23 5.13 2.85
CA GLY A 26 7.59 3.82 2.68
C GLY A 26 6.23 3.69 3.35
N GLN A 27 5.75 4.76 4.00
CA GLN A 27 4.45 4.76 4.66
C GLN A 27 3.32 4.83 3.63
N LEU A 28 2.44 3.83 3.62
CA LEU A 28 1.27 3.78 2.74
C LEU A 28 0.02 4.26 3.49
N SER A 29 -0.61 5.31 2.97
CA SER A 29 -1.86 5.86 3.49
C SER A 29 -2.96 5.67 2.47
N ALA A 30 -4.05 5.00 2.85
CA ALA A 30 -5.21 4.77 2.01
C ALA A 30 -6.43 5.53 2.57
N ALA A 31 -7.11 6.29 1.72
CA ALA A 31 -8.45 6.82 1.95
C ALA A 31 -9.51 5.82 1.46
N ALA A 32 -10.78 6.23 1.43
CA ALA A 32 -11.85 5.42 0.84
C ALA A 32 -11.55 5.13 -0.64
N MET A 33 -11.21 3.89 -0.94
CA MET A 33 -10.89 3.39 -2.27
C MET A 33 -12.03 2.50 -2.79
N PRO A 34 -12.28 2.47 -4.11
CA PRO A 34 -13.22 1.50 -4.70
C PRO A 34 -12.77 0.07 -4.40
N GLU A 35 -13.69 -0.89 -4.41
CA GLU A 35 -13.29 -2.31 -4.38
C GLU A 35 -12.49 -2.67 -5.62
N GLY A 36 -11.45 -3.49 -5.43
CA GLY A 36 -10.58 -3.90 -6.51
C GLY A 36 -9.23 -4.41 -6.03
N VAL A 37 -8.49 -4.97 -6.97
CA VAL A 37 -7.08 -5.34 -6.76
C VAL A 37 -6.24 -4.40 -7.60
N TYR A 38 -5.30 -3.73 -6.95
CA TYR A 38 -4.42 -2.74 -7.54
C TYR A 38 -2.96 -3.18 -7.39
N ASP A 39 -2.27 -3.32 -8.51
CA ASP A 39 -0.85 -3.65 -8.55
C ASP A 39 -0.04 -2.35 -8.69
N VAL A 40 0.53 -1.89 -7.59
CA VAL A 40 1.30 -0.63 -7.51
C VAL A 40 2.79 -0.96 -7.62
N PRO A 41 3.47 -0.57 -8.72
CA PRO A 41 4.90 -0.77 -8.83
C PRO A 41 5.64 0.30 -8.02
N VAL A 42 6.51 -0.15 -7.11
CA VAL A 42 7.29 0.68 -6.19
C VAL A 42 8.77 0.45 -6.43
N LYS A 43 9.54 1.53 -6.42
CA LYS A 43 11.00 1.52 -6.43
C LYS A 43 11.50 2.10 -5.12
N VAL A 44 12.40 1.36 -4.50
CA VAL A 44 13.10 1.74 -3.27
C VAL A 44 14.56 1.97 -3.64
N CYS A 45 15.13 3.09 -3.21
CA CYS A 45 16.55 3.37 -3.36
C CYS A 45 17.16 3.68 -2.00
N ASP A 46 18.37 3.20 -1.76
CA ASP A 46 19.18 3.63 -0.63
C ASP A 46 19.91 4.95 -0.94
N SER A 47 20.59 5.49 0.07
CA SER A 47 21.42 6.69 -0.07
C SER A 47 22.72 6.46 -0.83
N GLU A 48 23.12 5.20 -1.04
CA GLU A 48 24.33 4.82 -1.77
C GLU A 48 24.06 4.65 -3.28
N GLY A 49 22.80 4.75 -3.70
CA GLY A 49 22.35 4.70 -5.08
C GLY A 49 21.92 3.31 -5.56
N ALA A 50 21.93 2.29 -4.69
CA ALA A 50 21.36 0.99 -5.02
C ALA A 50 19.83 1.09 -4.95
N CYS A 51 19.16 0.57 -5.98
CA CYS A 51 17.72 0.59 -6.07
C CYS A 51 17.16 -0.81 -6.35
N ALA A 52 16.06 -1.14 -5.68
CA ALA A 52 15.25 -2.31 -5.93
C ALA A 52 13.85 -1.88 -6.41
N ALA A 53 13.26 -2.65 -7.32
CA ALA A 53 11.89 -2.45 -7.76
C ALA A 53 11.04 -3.67 -7.41
N GLY A 54 9.81 -3.43 -6.98
CA GLY A 54 8.84 -4.44 -6.62
C GLY A 54 7.43 -4.02 -6.99
N THR A 55 6.48 -4.94 -6.87
CA THR A 55 5.06 -4.64 -7.05
C THR A 55 4.33 -4.94 -5.76
N VAL A 56 3.63 -3.94 -5.24
CA VAL A 56 2.77 -4.07 -4.06
C VAL A 56 1.34 -4.28 -4.54
N ARG A 57 0.74 -5.41 -4.17
CA ARG A 57 -0.65 -5.70 -4.48
C ARG A 57 -1.55 -5.23 -3.34
N VAL A 58 -2.35 -4.22 -3.60
CA VAL A 58 -3.35 -3.69 -2.67
C VAL A 58 -4.71 -4.24 -3.06
N SER A 59 -5.33 -5.00 -2.17
CA SER A 59 -6.69 -5.51 -2.38
C SER A 59 -7.63 -4.75 -1.48
N THR A 60 -8.53 -3.98 -2.09
CA THR A 60 -9.63 -3.34 -1.39
C THR A 60 -10.89 -4.15 -1.63
N TYR A 61 -11.51 -4.49 -0.53
CA TYR A 61 -12.82 -5.10 -0.53
C TYR A 61 -13.80 -4.00 -0.19
N LEU A 62 -15.05 -4.13 -0.64
CA LEU A 62 -16.12 -3.31 -0.12
C LEU A 62 -16.17 -3.51 1.41
N ALA A 63 -15.58 -2.59 2.16
CA ALA A 63 -15.87 -2.46 3.56
C ALA A 63 -17.29 -1.89 3.59
N CYS A 64 -18.23 -2.60 4.20
CA CYS A 64 -19.49 -1.99 4.59
C CYS A 64 -19.20 -0.88 5.58
N ALA A 65 -18.96 0.32 5.04
CA ALA A 65 -19.12 1.58 5.75
C ALA A 65 -20.62 1.88 5.83
N ASP A 66 -21.35 0.98 6.48
CA ASP A 66 -22.70 1.10 7.02
C ASP A 66 -22.86 -0.21 7.81
N LEU A 67 -23.05 -0.27 9.13
CA LEU A 67 -23.93 0.55 9.93
C LEU A 67 -23.81 0.03 11.39
N GLY A 68 -24.27 0.79 12.36
CA GLY A 68 -24.68 0.23 13.66
C GLY A 68 -25.77 -0.83 13.50
N ASN A 69 -25.36 -2.05 13.13
CA ASN A 69 -26.10 -3.30 12.96
C ASN A 69 -26.26 -3.83 11.51
N LYS A 70 -25.57 -4.95 11.30
CA LYS A 70 -26.04 -6.21 10.69
C LYS A 70 -25.87 -6.40 9.17
N ARG A 71 -24.86 -7.24 8.87
CA ARG A 71 -24.70 -8.17 7.72
C ARG A 71 -23.79 -7.74 6.56
N CYS A 72 -22.51 -7.52 6.84
CA CYS A 72 -21.46 -7.95 5.90
C CYS A 72 -21.03 -9.37 6.25
N ARG A 73 -21.43 -10.35 5.44
CA ARG A 73 -21.15 -11.76 5.70
C ARG A 73 -19.89 -12.27 5.00
N HIS A 74 -18.92 -11.41 4.67
CA HIS A 74 -17.59 -11.86 4.24
C HIS A 74 -16.49 -10.88 4.66
N LEU A 75 -16.08 -11.04 5.93
CA LEU A 75 -14.68 -11.07 6.40
C LEU A 75 -13.68 -10.21 5.61
N SER A 76 -13.41 -9.00 6.11
CA SER A 76 -12.19 -8.24 5.78
C SER A 76 -11.42 -8.02 7.07
N ALA A 77 -10.46 -8.89 7.35
CA ALA A 77 -9.50 -8.68 8.44
C ALA A 77 -8.57 -7.50 8.08
N PRO A 78 -8.02 -6.77 9.08
CA PRO A 78 -7.07 -5.69 8.81
C PRO A 78 -5.81 -6.27 8.16
N VAL A 79 -5.27 -5.56 7.17
CA VAL A 79 -3.91 -5.77 6.67
C VAL A 79 -2.98 -5.80 7.87
N THR A 80 -2.50 -6.98 8.24
CA THR A 80 -1.49 -7.13 9.28
C THR A 80 -0.20 -6.62 8.67
N ALA A 81 0.33 -5.53 9.23
CA ALA A 81 1.63 -4.98 8.88
C ALA A 81 2.67 -6.11 8.86
N VAL A 82 3.48 -6.15 7.81
CA VAL A 82 4.60 -7.08 7.67
C VAL A 82 5.55 -6.85 8.84
N PRO A 83 5.89 -7.86 9.66
CA PRO A 83 6.92 -7.70 10.66
C PRO A 83 8.28 -7.64 9.95
N GLU A 84 8.98 -6.52 10.09
CA GLU A 84 10.41 -6.46 9.76
C GLU A 84 11.15 -7.42 10.72
N GLY A 85 11.91 -8.34 10.12
CA GLY A 85 12.81 -9.26 10.79
C GLY A 85 14.16 -9.25 10.09
#